data_AF-A0A2T3GNF5-F1
#
_entry.id   AF-A0A2T3GNF5-F1
#
_cell.length_a   1.000
_cell.length_b   1.000
_cell.length_c   1.000
_cell.angle_alpha   90.00
_cell.angle_beta   90.00
_cell.angle_gamma   90.00
#
_symmetry.space_group_name_H-M   'P 1'
#
loop_
_entity.id
_entity.type
_entity.pdbx_description
1 polymer ?
#
loop_
_entity_poly.entity_id
_entity_poly.type
_entity_poly.pdbx_seq_one_letter_code
_entity_poly.pdbx_strand_id
1 'polypeptide(L)'
;MGKSASFLAAAPCGRQYALSAYTMLCALLWVFCLSAGVAHAQQPTDAQRSAIKSACRSDFIAQCSGVTPGGKEALTCLQQHSATLSPACRSAVSALDGTKKKSSAATPAETPATAPAQSSAAAAGTPAAQPTQAQRNAVKSACRSDFMAQCSGVTPGGSQALACLQQHSATLSPSCQQAVAALGGASAPAGAAQAPAGGGAAAMPGARAGMPSFSPREELIVLHRTCGPDFRAFCRSVPLGGGRGIACLRNNMQRLSPVCQRVLTSGL
;
A
#
# COMPACT_ATOMS: atom_id res chain seq x y z
N MET A 1 71.40 -23.32 -7.23
CA MET A 1 71.78 -24.34 -6.23
C MET A 1 72.11 -23.66 -4.91
N GLY A 2 71.56 -24.13 -3.78
CA GLY A 2 71.83 -23.59 -2.43
C GLY A 2 70.69 -23.94 -1.47
N LYS A 3 70.50 -25.24 -1.19
CA LYS A 3 70.81 -25.89 0.10
C LYS A 3 69.92 -25.42 1.26
N SER A 4 68.79 -26.11 1.38
CA SER A 4 67.92 -26.16 2.55
C SER A 4 68.69 -26.63 3.78
N ALA A 5 68.65 -25.87 4.87
CA ALA A 5 68.99 -26.33 6.21
C ALA A 5 67.69 -26.39 7.02
N SER A 6 66.99 -27.53 6.92
CA SER A 6 65.84 -27.85 7.76
C SER A 6 66.36 -28.33 9.12
N PHE A 7 66.37 -27.45 10.11
CA PHE A 7 66.52 -27.86 11.51
C PHE A 7 65.19 -28.47 11.98
N LEU A 8 65.12 -29.80 11.95
CA LEU A 8 64.14 -30.59 12.70
C LEU A 8 64.53 -30.54 14.18
N ALA A 9 63.99 -29.54 14.90
CA ALA A 9 64.01 -29.55 16.36
C ALA A 9 62.98 -30.58 16.85
N ALA A 10 63.49 -31.62 17.51
CA ALA A 10 62.71 -32.58 18.28
C ALA A 10 61.99 -31.84 19.42
N ALA A 11 60.72 -31.50 19.19
CA ALA A 11 59.83 -31.00 20.23
C ALA A 11 59.11 -32.18 20.91
N PRO A 12 58.88 -32.14 22.22
CA PRO A 12 58.26 -33.24 22.96
C PRO A 12 56.84 -33.49 22.45
N CYS A 13 56.60 -34.73 22.01
CA CYS A 13 55.36 -35.19 21.38
C CYS A 13 54.10 -34.84 22.21
N GLY A 14 54.19 -34.80 23.54
CA GLY A 14 53.05 -34.48 24.41
C GLY A 14 52.54 -33.03 24.35
N ARG A 15 53.39 -32.06 23.99
CA ARG A 15 53.02 -30.63 23.99
C ARG A 15 52.42 -30.19 22.66
N GLN A 16 52.74 -30.88 21.56
CA GLN A 16 52.14 -30.69 20.24
C GLN A 16 50.71 -31.25 20.17
N TYR A 17 50.44 -32.38 20.80
CA TYR A 17 49.08 -32.94 20.90
C TYR A 17 48.14 -32.04 21.73
N ALA A 18 48.64 -31.42 22.80
CA ALA A 18 47.86 -30.48 23.60
C ALA A 18 47.52 -29.18 22.83
N LEU A 19 48.44 -28.67 22.02
CA LEU A 19 48.21 -27.52 21.14
C LEU A 19 47.23 -27.83 20.01
N SER A 20 47.30 -29.01 19.38
CA SER A 20 46.33 -29.46 18.35
C SER A 20 44.95 -29.77 18.94
N ALA A 21 44.88 -30.31 20.15
CA ALA A 21 43.62 -30.53 20.85
C ALA A 21 42.98 -29.19 21.26
N TYR A 22 43.78 -28.20 21.70
CA TYR A 22 43.29 -26.88 22.06
C TYR A 22 42.83 -26.08 20.84
N THR A 23 43.52 -26.17 19.70
CA THR A 23 43.06 -25.52 18.45
C THR A 23 41.82 -26.20 17.86
N MET A 24 41.71 -27.54 17.93
CA MET A 24 40.49 -28.26 17.56
C MET A 24 39.31 -27.96 18.50
N LEU A 25 39.55 -27.84 19.81
CA LEU A 25 38.53 -27.48 20.80
C LEU A 25 38.08 -26.03 20.63
N CYS A 26 39.01 -25.09 20.35
CA CYS A 26 38.67 -23.71 20.01
C CYS A 26 37.92 -23.60 18.67
N ALA A 27 38.27 -24.41 17.66
CA ALA A 27 37.57 -24.43 16.37
C ALA A 27 36.16 -25.05 16.50
N LEU A 28 36.00 -26.11 17.30
CA LEU A 28 34.70 -26.70 17.61
C LEU A 28 33.85 -25.76 18.48
N LEU A 29 34.44 -25.03 19.43
CA LEU A 29 33.75 -23.97 20.19
C LEU A 29 33.35 -22.79 19.29
N TRP A 30 34.18 -22.41 18.31
CA TRP A 30 33.83 -21.37 17.32
C TRP A 30 32.69 -21.81 16.40
N VAL A 31 32.70 -23.06 15.91
CA VAL A 31 31.62 -23.62 15.06
C VAL A 31 30.33 -23.83 15.87
N PHE A 32 30.44 -24.21 17.15
CA PHE A 32 29.29 -24.36 18.06
C PHE A 32 28.68 -23.01 18.47
N CYS A 33 29.50 -21.96 18.65
CA CYS A 33 29.02 -20.59 18.81
C CYS A 33 28.40 -19.99 17.52
N LEU A 34 28.70 -20.54 16.34
CA LEU A 34 28.13 -20.10 15.07
C LEU A 34 26.78 -20.76 14.74
N SER A 35 26.38 -21.80 15.47
CA SER A 35 25.18 -22.61 15.17
C SER A 35 24.10 -22.58 16.27
N ALA A 36 24.37 -21.98 17.44
CA ALA A 36 23.38 -21.76 18.48
C ALA A 36 22.87 -20.31 18.49
N GLY A 37 21.77 -20.06 17.76
CA GLY A 37 20.87 -18.95 18.06
C GLY A 37 20.86 -17.78 17.07
N VAL A 38 20.57 -18.05 15.80
CA VAL A 38 19.82 -17.05 15.01
C VAL A 38 18.36 -17.10 15.51
N ALA A 39 18.12 -16.54 16.70
CA ALA A 39 16.80 -16.10 17.08
C ALA A 39 16.46 -14.95 16.12
N HIS A 40 15.82 -15.25 15.00
CA HIS A 40 15.16 -14.23 14.20
C HIS A 40 14.25 -13.45 15.13
N ALA A 41 14.65 -12.23 15.49
CA ALA A 41 13.75 -11.21 15.91
C ALA A 41 12.68 -11.13 14.82
N GLN A 42 11.53 -11.76 15.05
CA GLN A 42 10.39 -11.65 14.15
C GLN A 42 10.10 -10.16 14.02
N GLN A 43 10.49 -9.59 12.88
CA GLN A 43 10.10 -8.24 12.58
C GLN A 43 8.57 -8.21 12.59
N PRO A 44 7.94 -7.15 13.12
CA PRO A 44 6.49 -7.02 13.06
C PRO A 44 6.08 -7.18 11.59
N THR A 45 5.18 -8.14 11.36
CA THR A 45 4.70 -8.48 10.02
C THR A 45 4.14 -7.25 9.32
N ASP A 46 4.22 -7.19 8.00
CA ASP A 46 3.71 -6.05 7.23
C ASP A 46 2.22 -5.78 7.51
N ALA A 47 1.45 -6.83 7.79
CA ALA A 47 0.07 -6.76 8.25
C ALA A 47 -0.06 -5.97 9.56
N GLN A 48 0.73 -6.30 10.58
CA GLN A 48 0.75 -5.58 11.86
C GLN A 48 1.20 -4.12 11.71
N ARG A 49 2.23 -3.87 10.89
CA ARG A 49 2.70 -2.51 10.60
C ARG A 49 1.60 -1.67 9.91
N SER A 50 0.84 -2.28 9.00
CA SER A 50 -0.25 -1.61 8.29
C SER A 50 -1.42 -1.26 9.22
N ALA A 51 -1.76 -2.15 10.14
CA ALA A 51 -2.81 -1.95 11.14
C ALA A 51 -2.46 -0.83 12.14
N ILE A 52 -1.18 -0.73 12.53
CA ILE A 52 -0.70 0.35 13.38
C ILE A 52 -0.67 1.66 12.60
N LYS A 53 -0.26 1.65 11.34
CA LYS A 53 -0.22 2.84 10.50
C LYS A 53 -1.62 3.43 10.28
N SER A 54 -2.67 2.62 10.25
CA SER A 54 -4.05 3.12 10.15
C SER A 54 -4.55 3.66 11.50
N ALA A 55 -4.28 2.97 12.61
CA ALA A 55 -4.68 3.39 13.95
C ALA A 55 -3.95 4.64 14.45
N CYS A 56 -2.66 4.78 14.11
CA CYS A 56 -1.79 5.86 14.56
C CYS A 56 -1.64 7.01 13.56
N ARG A 57 -2.41 7.02 12.45
CA ARG A 57 -2.15 7.96 11.36
C ARG A 57 -2.29 9.42 11.78
N SER A 58 -3.31 9.75 12.55
CA SER A 58 -3.55 11.11 13.06
C SER A 58 -2.46 11.53 14.04
N ASP A 59 -2.14 10.66 14.99
CA ASP A 59 -1.13 10.92 16.03
C ASP A 59 0.28 11.04 15.44
N PHE A 60 0.60 10.23 14.44
CA PHE A 60 1.88 10.29 13.74
C PHE A 60 2.07 11.61 12.99
N ILE A 61 1.01 12.15 12.37
CA ILE A 61 1.09 13.44 11.67
C ILE A 61 1.29 14.58 12.67
N ALA A 62 0.66 14.50 13.85
CA ALA A 62 0.76 15.54 14.86
C ALA A 62 2.10 15.51 15.61
N GLN A 63 2.60 14.32 15.98
CA GLN A 63 3.77 14.16 16.85
C GLN A 63 5.06 13.74 16.11
N CYS A 64 4.97 13.18 14.89
CA CYS A 64 6.08 12.52 14.20
C CYS A 64 6.25 12.89 12.71
N SER A 65 5.74 14.06 12.28
CA SER A 65 5.74 14.49 10.88
C SER A 65 7.12 14.61 10.21
N GLY A 66 8.20 14.73 10.99
CA GLY A 66 9.59 14.74 10.51
C GLY A 66 10.21 13.36 10.27
N VAL A 67 9.48 12.28 10.51
CA VAL A 67 10.02 10.92 10.49
C VAL A 67 9.48 10.11 9.31
N THR A 68 10.35 9.32 8.67
CA THR A 68 9.97 8.46 7.53
C THR A 68 8.96 7.39 7.94
N PRO A 69 7.74 7.37 7.35
CA PRO A 69 6.69 6.46 7.77
C PRO A 69 6.98 5.00 7.40
N GLY A 70 6.78 4.08 8.35
CA GLY A 70 6.90 2.63 8.14
C GLY A 70 8.27 2.04 8.49
N GLY A 71 9.27 2.88 8.77
CA GLY A 71 10.55 2.46 9.33
C GLY A 71 10.52 2.25 10.84
N LYS A 72 11.61 1.73 11.39
CA LYS A 72 11.85 1.64 12.84
C LYS A 72 11.78 3.02 13.52
N GLU A 73 12.25 4.06 12.83
CA GLU A 73 12.23 5.44 13.32
C GLU A 73 10.81 5.93 13.62
N ALA A 74 9.82 5.52 12.81
CA ALA A 74 8.43 5.88 13.03
C ALA A 74 7.87 5.26 14.32
N LEU A 75 8.26 4.02 14.62
CA LEU A 75 7.88 3.34 15.86
C LEU A 75 8.59 3.96 17.07
N THR A 76 9.87 4.31 16.95
CA THR A 76 10.62 5.00 18.01
C THR A 76 10.01 6.35 18.36
N CYS A 77 9.63 7.15 17.36
CA CYS A 77 8.95 8.43 17.59
C CYS A 77 7.59 8.24 18.29
N LEU A 78 6.79 7.26 17.85
CA LEU A 78 5.52 6.94 18.52
C LEU A 78 5.72 6.47 19.97
N GLN A 79 6.75 5.66 20.23
CA GLN A 79 7.09 5.22 21.59
C GLN A 79 7.47 6.39 22.49
N GLN A 80 8.27 7.34 21.98
CA GLN A 80 8.67 8.56 22.68
C GLN A 80 7.46 9.44 23.05
N HIS A 81 6.45 9.47 22.18
CA HIS A 81 5.24 10.27 22.36
C HIS A 81 4.04 9.49 22.90
N SER A 82 4.25 8.27 23.42
CA SER A 82 3.18 7.35 23.83
C SER A 82 2.14 7.97 24.78
N ALA A 83 2.56 8.83 25.70
CA ALA A 83 1.69 9.55 26.64
C ALA A 83 0.75 10.58 25.98
N THR A 84 1.10 11.09 24.80
CA THR A 84 0.33 12.08 24.03
C THR A 84 -0.46 11.45 22.89
N LEU A 85 -0.23 10.17 22.56
CA LEU A 85 -0.98 9.46 21.53
C LEU A 85 -2.43 9.21 21.95
N SER A 86 -3.34 9.11 20.99
CA SER A 86 -4.70 8.63 21.19
C SER A 86 -4.73 7.24 21.86
N PRO A 87 -5.78 6.91 22.63
CA PRO A 87 -5.92 5.61 23.28
C PRO A 87 -5.82 4.44 22.29
N ALA A 88 -6.44 4.58 21.12
CA ALA A 88 -6.41 3.57 20.06
C ALA A 88 -5.00 3.32 19.52
N CYS A 89 -4.23 4.38 19.24
CA CYS A 89 -2.85 4.26 18.78
C CYS A 89 -1.94 3.69 19.87
N ARG A 90 -2.11 4.13 21.13
CA ARG A 90 -1.33 3.66 22.27
C ARG A 90 -1.51 2.15 22.51
N SER A 91 -2.76 1.67 22.46
CA SER A 91 -3.07 0.23 22.55
C SER A 91 -2.38 -0.57 21.44
N ALA A 92 -2.42 -0.09 20.20
CA ALA A 92 -1.79 -0.77 19.05
C ALA A 92 -0.26 -0.83 19.16
N VAL A 93 0.39 0.23 19.65
CA VAL A 93 1.85 0.26 19.88
C VAL A 93 2.25 -0.63 21.05
N SER A 94 1.48 -0.64 22.14
CA SER A 94 1.76 -1.47 23.33
C SER A 94 1.59 -2.98 23.07
N ALA A 95 0.70 -3.37 22.14
CA ALA A 95 0.55 -4.77 21.74
C ALA A 95 1.84 -5.33 21.09
N LEU A 96 2.62 -4.50 20.37
CA LEU A 96 3.90 -4.94 19.80
C LEU A 96 5.01 -5.07 20.85
N ASP A 97 5.07 -4.14 21.81
CA ASP A 97 6.04 -4.19 22.91
C ASP A 97 5.79 -5.42 23.80
N GLY A 98 4.51 -5.73 24.06
CA GLY A 98 4.07 -6.93 24.76
C GLY A 98 4.36 -8.23 24.00
N THR A 99 4.27 -8.23 22.66
CA THR A 99 4.62 -9.41 21.84
C THR A 99 6.12 -9.71 21.88
N LYS A 100 6.97 -8.68 22.04
CA LYS A 100 8.41 -8.86 22.25
C LYS A 100 8.76 -9.46 23.61
N LYS A 101 7.93 -9.24 24.63
CA LYS A 101 8.10 -9.81 25.98
C LYS A 101 7.36 -11.14 26.18
N LYS A 102 6.41 -11.47 25.31
CA LYS A 102 5.56 -12.68 25.39
C LYS A 102 5.89 -13.70 24.29
N SER A 103 7.18 -13.99 24.10
CA SER A 103 7.64 -15.22 23.45
C SER A 103 8.59 -15.98 24.38
N SER A 104 8.20 -16.07 25.64
CA SER A 104 8.66 -17.06 26.63
C SER A 104 7.57 -17.17 27.70
N ALA A 105 6.41 -17.73 27.34
CA ALA A 105 5.52 -18.49 28.22
C ALA A 105 4.17 -18.77 27.52
N ALA A 106 4.01 -20.04 27.14
CA ALA A 106 2.84 -20.90 27.25
C ALA A 106 1.47 -20.47 26.67
N THR A 107 1.01 -21.34 25.75
CA THR A 107 -0.32 -21.98 25.67
C THR A 107 -1.54 -21.20 26.21
N PRO A 108 -2.56 -20.92 25.37
CA PRO A 108 -3.90 -20.61 25.86
C PRO A 108 -4.65 -21.90 26.19
N ALA A 109 -4.92 -22.12 27.48
CA ALA A 109 -6.05 -22.92 27.94
C ALA A 109 -6.99 -21.97 28.71
N GLU A 110 -8.26 -22.02 28.30
CA GLU A 110 -9.53 -21.56 28.88
C GLU A 110 -9.61 -20.51 30.02
N THR A 111 -10.62 -19.66 29.82
CA THR A 111 -11.42 -18.83 30.74
C THR A 111 -11.67 -19.45 32.13
N PRO A 112 -11.93 -18.65 33.20
CA PRO A 112 -13.26 -18.03 33.37
C PRO A 112 -13.26 -16.55 33.81
N ALA A 113 -14.43 -15.96 33.60
CA ALA A 113 -14.85 -14.59 33.88
C ALA A 113 -14.78 -14.17 35.36
N THR A 114 -14.71 -12.86 35.61
CA THR A 114 -15.80 -12.04 36.21
C THR A 114 -15.28 -10.62 36.48
N ALA A 115 -15.79 -9.62 35.76
CA ALA A 115 -15.75 -8.22 36.18
C ALA A 115 -17.18 -7.68 36.17
N PRO A 116 -17.61 -6.92 37.19
CA PRO A 116 -18.98 -6.47 37.32
C PRO A 116 -19.32 -5.43 36.27
N ALA A 117 -20.49 -5.62 35.65
CA ALA A 117 -21.11 -4.66 34.76
C ALA A 117 -21.50 -3.40 35.54
N GLN A 118 -21.01 -2.24 35.10
CA GLN A 118 -21.73 -0.99 35.29
C GLN A 118 -22.14 -0.44 33.93
N SER A 119 -23.45 -0.28 33.85
CA SER A 119 -24.23 0.24 32.74
C SER A 119 -23.89 1.71 32.51
N SER A 120 -23.54 2.05 31.28
CA SER A 120 -23.82 3.36 30.72
C SER A 120 -24.56 3.14 29.40
N ALA A 121 -25.84 3.51 29.43
CA ALA A 121 -26.77 3.45 28.32
C ALA A 121 -26.19 4.16 27.09
N ALA A 122 -25.90 3.39 26.05
CA ALA A 122 -25.68 3.90 24.72
C ALA A 122 -27.05 4.24 24.12
N ALA A 123 -27.32 5.53 23.98
CA ALA A 123 -28.30 6.01 23.02
C ALA A 123 -27.91 5.45 21.64
N ALA A 124 -28.79 4.65 21.05
CA ALA A 124 -28.67 4.18 19.68
C ALA A 124 -28.83 5.37 18.73
N GLY A 125 -27.74 6.09 18.51
CA GLY A 125 -27.58 6.94 17.34
C GLY A 125 -27.10 6.08 16.19
N THR A 126 -27.91 5.98 15.12
CA THR A 126 -27.47 5.52 13.81
C THR A 126 -26.17 6.24 13.45
N PRO A 127 -25.05 5.55 13.12
CA PRO A 127 -23.86 6.25 12.67
C PRO A 127 -24.24 7.04 11.42
N ALA A 128 -24.16 8.37 11.48
CA ALA A 128 -24.13 9.20 10.29
C ALA A 128 -23.05 8.61 9.38
N ALA A 129 -23.44 8.15 8.20
CA ALA A 129 -22.58 7.39 7.30
C ALA A 129 -21.36 8.23 6.93
N GLN A 130 -20.26 8.06 7.67
CA GLN A 130 -18.97 8.59 7.23
C GLN A 130 -18.62 7.90 5.91
N PRO A 131 -18.12 8.64 4.92
CA PRO A 131 -17.63 8.06 3.68
C PRO A 131 -16.69 6.90 3.98
N THR A 132 -16.79 5.80 3.26
CA THR A 132 -15.83 4.70 3.40
C THR A 132 -14.44 5.13 2.92
N GLN A 133 -13.38 4.40 3.33
CA GLN A 133 -12.03 4.69 2.87
C GLN A 133 -11.90 4.60 1.34
N ALA A 134 -12.64 3.67 0.72
CA ALA A 134 -12.72 3.52 -0.73
C ALA A 134 -13.32 4.76 -1.39
N GLN A 135 -14.43 5.28 -0.87
CA GLN A 135 -15.07 6.51 -1.33
C GLN A 135 -14.14 7.72 -1.22
N ARG A 136 -13.45 7.89 -0.08
CA ARG A 136 -12.44 8.96 0.08
C ARG A 136 -11.31 8.87 -0.94
N ASN A 137 -10.84 7.67 -1.22
CA ASN A 137 -9.78 7.44 -2.22
C ASN A 137 -10.27 7.72 -3.65
N ALA A 138 -11.51 7.34 -3.96
CA ALA A 138 -12.14 7.63 -5.25
C ALA A 138 -12.23 9.14 -5.49
N VAL A 139 -12.77 9.90 -4.52
CA VAL A 139 -12.81 11.37 -4.58
C VAL A 139 -11.42 11.98 -4.70
N LYS A 140 -10.45 11.51 -3.90
CA LYS A 140 -9.07 12.01 -3.98
C LYS A 140 -8.45 11.79 -5.37
N SER A 141 -8.73 10.67 -6.02
CA SER A 141 -8.20 10.38 -7.36
C SER A 141 -8.85 11.24 -8.45
N ALA A 142 -10.17 11.42 -8.39
CA ALA A 142 -10.94 12.22 -9.35
C ALA A 142 -10.69 13.73 -9.19
N CYS A 143 -10.50 14.21 -7.97
CA CYS A 143 -10.38 15.63 -7.64
C CYS A 143 -8.94 16.14 -7.55
N ARG A 144 -7.92 15.33 -7.85
CA ARG A 144 -6.52 15.67 -7.56
C ARG A 144 -6.05 16.96 -8.25
N SER A 145 -6.43 17.16 -9.52
CA SER A 145 -6.07 18.36 -10.29
C SER A 145 -6.78 19.60 -9.76
N ASP A 146 -8.09 19.49 -9.53
CA ASP A 146 -8.90 20.60 -9.02
C ASP A 146 -8.50 21.00 -7.60
N PHE A 147 -8.15 20.02 -6.77
CA PHE A 147 -7.68 20.24 -5.41
C PHE A 147 -6.36 21.03 -5.37
N MET A 148 -5.42 20.75 -6.28
CA MET A 148 -4.16 21.49 -6.35
C MET A 148 -4.38 22.94 -6.82
N ALA A 149 -5.37 23.17 -7.68
CA ALA A 149 -5.70 24.49 -8.21
C ALA A 149 -6.52 25.35 -7.23
N GLN A 150 -7.46 24.75 -6.51
CA GLN A 150 -8.45 25.46 -5.70
C GLN A 150 -8.27 25.30 -4.18
N CYS A 151 -7.55 24.27 -3.73
CA CYS A 151 -7.47 23.87 -2.31
C CYS A 151 -6.04 23.56 -1.82
N SER A 152 -5.01 24.18 -2.42
CA SER A 152 -3.59 23.90 -2.14
C SER A 152 -3.16 24.13 -0.68
N GLY A 153 -3.91 24.91 0.10
CA GLY A 153 -3.67 25.16 1.53
C GLY A 153 -4.28 24.13 2.49
N VAL A 154 -4.96 23.10 1.98
CA VAL A 154 -5.73 22.15 2.81
C VAL A 154 -5.11 20.75 2.77
N THR A 155 -5.17 20.02 3.90
CA THR A 155 -4.63 18.65 3.97
C THR A 155 -5.50 17.66 3.18
N PRO A 156 -4.94 16.92 2.18
CA PRO A 156 -5.73 16.03 1.33
C PRO A 156 -6.34 14.85 2.08
N GLY A 157 -7.62 14.56 1.80
CA GLY A 157 -8.30 13.34 2.27
C GLY A 157 -8.95 13.42 3.65
N GLY A 158 -8.92 14.59 4.29
CA GLY A 158 -9.72 14.89 5.49
C GLY A 158 -11.06 15.57 5.16
N SER A 159 -11.86 15.83 6.19
CA SER A 159 -13.11 16.60 6.07
C SER A 159 -12.88 18.02 5.55
N GLN A 160 -11.77 18.66 5.91
CA GLN A 160 -11.42 19.98 5.40
C GLN A 160 -11.20 20.00 3.88
N ALA A 161 -10.60 18.95 3.32
CA ALA A 161 -10.43 18.85 1.87
C ALA A 161 -11.78 18.75 1.16
N LEU A 162 -12.73 18.03 1.76
CA LEU A 162 -14.08 17.88 1.25
C LEU A 162 -14.86 19.20 1.34
N ALA A 163 -14.73 19.94 2.44
CA ALA A 163 -15.34 21.27 2.61
C ALA A 163 -14.80 22.29 1.60
N CYS A 164 -13.49 22.30 1.35
CA CYS A 164 -12.91 23.17 0.32
C CYS A 164 -13.42 22.83 -1.08
N LEU A 165 -13.49 21.53 -1.43
CA LEU A 165 -14.06 21.10 -2.71
C LEU A 165 -15.55 21.48 -2.83
N GLN A 166 -16.34 21.35 -1.77
CA GLN A 166 -17.75 21.76 -1.75
C GLN A 166 -17.91 23.27 -2.00
N GLN A 167 -17.06 24.09 -1.37
CA GLN A 167 -17.04 25.54 -1.55
C GLN A 167 -16.70 25.95 -3.00
N HIS A 168 -15.82 25.19 -3.66
CA HIS A 168 -15.40 25.45 -5.04
C HIS A 168 -16.15 24.60 -6.07
N SER A 169 -17.26 23.97 -5.70
CA SER A 169 -17.96 22.96 -6.52
C SER A 169 -18.29 23.42 -7.93
N ALA A 170 -18.67 24.69 -8.13
CA ALA A 170 -18.96 25.27 -9.44
C ALA A 170 -17.76 25.35 -10.39
N THR A 171 -16.53 25.36 -9.87
CA THR A 171 -15.28 25.51 -10.63
C THR A 171 -14.53 24.18 -10.78
N LEU A 172 -15.00 23.12 -10.12
CA LEU A 172 -14.40 21.79 -10.21
C LEU A 172 -14.67 21.15 -11.58
N SER A 173 -13.77 20.26 -11.99
CA SER A 173 -13.99 19.39 -13.14
C SER A 173 -15.27 18.54 -12.98
N PRO A 174 -15.94 18.16 -14.09
CA PRO A 174 -17.15 17.33 -14.05
C PRO A 174 -16.93 16.00 -13.32
N SER A 175 -15.76 15.39 -13.51
CA SER A 175 -15.36 14.16 -12.82
C SER A 175 -15.25 14.32 -11.32
N CYS A 176 -14.75 15.48 -10.84
CA CYS A 176 -14.62 15.74 -9.42
C CYS A 176 -15.98 16.07 -8.78
N GLN A 177 -16.81 16.87 -9.45
CA GLN A 177 -18.18 17.17 -8.99
C GLN A 177 -18.99 15.89 -8.81
N GLN A 178 -18.92 14.97 -9.78
CA GLN A 178 -19.66 13.71 -9.73
C GLN A 178 -19.18 12.82 -8.57
N ALA A 179 -17.87 12.80 -8.29
CA ALA A 179 -17.31 12.04 -7.18
C ALA A 179 -17.70 12.63 -5.80
N VAL A 180 -17.78 13.96 -5.67
CA VAL A 180 -18.20 14.65 -4.44
C VAL A 180 -19.71 14.53 -4.22
N ALA A 181 -20.52 14.60 -5.27
CA ALA A 181 -21.97 14.41 -5.22
C ALA A 181 -22.35 12.99 -4.74
N ALA A 182 -21.58 11.98 -5.15
CA ALA A 182 -21.74 10.59 -4.68
C ALA A 182 -21.48 10.39 -3.17
N LEU A 183 -20.93 11.39 -2.48
CA LEU A 183 -20.78 11.39 -1.02
C LEU A 183 -21.95 12.04 -0.27
N GLY A 184 -22.73 12.90 -0.94
CA GLY A 184 -23.80 13.72 -0.32
C GLY A 184 -25.21 13.14 -0.46
N GLY A 185 -25.37 12.06 -1.21
CA GLY A 185 -26.64 11.35 -1.40
C GLY A 185 -26.43 9.85 -1.22
N ALA A 186 -27.39 9.22 -0.52
CA ALA A 186 -27.42 7.81 -0.19
C ALA A 186 -26.84 6.89 -1.29
N SER A 187 -26.03 5.94 -0.84
CA SER A 187 -25.70 4.67 -1.48
C SER A 187 -26.38 4.41 -2.83
N ALA A 188 -25.68 4.67 -3.94
CA ALA A 188 -25.81 3.78 -5.07
C ALA A 188 -24.78 2.65 -4.83
N PRO A 189 -25.19 1.37 -4.79
CA PRO A 189 -24.26 0.30 -4.49
C PRO A 189 -23.27 0.15 -5.64
N ALA A 190 -22.02 -0.12 -5.29
CA ALA A 190 -21.10 -0.73 -6.22
C ALA A 190 -21.54 -2.18 -6.48
N GLY A 191 -21.94 -2.48 -7.71
CA GLY A 191 -21.80 -3.82 -8.30
C GLY A 191 -23.06 -4.67 -8.50
N ALA A 192 -23.78 -4.42 -9.60
CA ALA A 192 -24.40 -5.39 -10.52
C ALA A 192 -25.04 -4.53 -11.64
N ALA A 193 -24.60 -4.52 -12.89
CA ALA A 193 -24.70 -5.64 -13.82
C ALA A 193 -26.02 -6.41 -13.63
N GLN A 194 -27.11 -5.89 -14.19
CA GLN A 194 -28.25 -6.70 -14.61
C GLN A 194 -28.88 -6.05 -15.83
N ALA A 195 -28.54 -6.62 -16.98
CA ALA A 195 -29.37 -6.64 -18.15
C ALA A 195 -30.80 -7.12 -17.79
N PRO A 196 -31.85 -6.65 -18.48
CA PRO A 196 -33.08 -7.41 -18.54
C PRO A 196 -32.83 -8.65 -19.42
N ALA A 197 -33.07 -9.83 -18.84
CA ALA A 197 -33.14 -11.08 -19.59
C ALA A 197 -34.55 -11.26 -20.17
N GLY A 198 -34.59 -11.35 -21.49
CA GLY A 198 -35.67 -11.86 -22.33
C GLY A 198 -35.10 -11.75 -23.74
N GLY A 199 -34.70 -12.82 -24.44
CA GLY A 199 -35.37 -14.10 -24.62
C GLY A 199 -35.61 -14.20 -26.12
N GLY A 200 -34.95 -15.14 -26.80
CA GLY A 200 -35.29 -15.55 -28.17
C GLY A 200 -34.67 -14.75 -29.33
N ALA A 201 -33.82 -15.47 -30.09
CA ALA A 201 -33.52 -15.37 -31.51
C ALA A 201 -33.89 -14.09 -32.30
N ALA A 202 -32.89 -13.49 -32.96
CA ALA A 202 -32.75 -13.54 -34.42
C ALA A 202 -31.55 -12.69 -34.88
N ALA A 203 -30.84 -13.20 -35.87
CA ALA A 203 -29.79 -12.50 -36.59
C ALA A 203 -30.31 -11.25 -37.32
N MET A 204 -29.54 -10.16 -37.31
CA MET A 204 -29.13 -9.31 -38.46
C MET A 204 -28.49 -7.98 -37.99
N PRO A 205 -27.68 -7.31 -38.85
CA PRO A 205 -26.51 -6.53 -38.46
C PRO A 205 -26.79 -5.04 -38.27
N GLY A 206 -25.93 -4.39 -37.49
CA GLY A 206 -25.86 -2.92 -37.45
C GLY A 206 -26.01 -2.33 -36.05
N ALA A 207 -25.14 -2.72 -35.12
CA ALA A 207 -24.96 -1.99 -33.88
C ALA A 207 -23.72 -1.09 -34.01
N ARG A 208 -23.92 0.21 -33.79
CA ARG A 208 -22.84 1.19 -33.71
C ARG A 208 -21.78 0.69 -32.73
N ALA A 209 -20.58 0.44 -33.25
CA ALA A 209 -19.43 0.02 -32.47
C ALA A 209 -19.17 1.07 -31.38
N GLY A 210 -19.59 0.77 -30.15
CA GLY A 210 -19.00 1.40 -28.98
C GLY A 210 -17.50 1.10 -29.06
N MET A 211 -16.68 2.15 -29.21
CA MET A 211 -15.26 1.97 -29.40
C MET A 211 -14.68 1.09 -28.28
N PRO A 212 -13.76 0.16 -28.58
CA PRO A 212 -13.26 -0.82 -27.61
C PRO A 212 -12.72 -0.12 -26.36
N SER A 213 -13.27 -0.46 -25.19
CA SER A 213 -12.73 0.01 -23.91
C SER A 213 -11.54 -0.85 -23.52
N PHE A 214 -10.36 -0.26 -23.44
CA PHE A 214 -9.15 -0.96 -23.01
C PHE A 214 -9.06 -0.97 -21.48
N SER A 215 -8.64 -2.09 -20.89
CA SER A 215 -8.26 -2.16 -19.48
C SER A 215 -6.98 -1.35 -19.23
N PRO A 216 -6.70 -0.96 -17.96
CA PRO A 216 -5.46 -0.23 -17.62
C PRO A 216 -4.16 -0.95 -18.01
N ARG A 217 -4.18 -2.28 -18.08
CA ARG A 217 -3.02 -3.09 -18.53
C ARG A 217 -2.89 -3.08 -20.05
N GLU A 218 -4.00 -3.22 -20.77
CA GLU A 218 -4.02 -3.17 -22.23
C GLU A 218 -3.67 -1.78 -22.75
N GLU A 219 -4.13 -0.71 -22.08
CA GLU A 219 -3.77 0.67 -22.41
C GLU A 219 -2.24 0.84 -22.46
N LEU A 220 -1.52 0.30 -21.48
CA LEU A 220 -0.06 0.37 -21.43
C LEU A 220 0.58 -0.41 -22.59
N ILE A 221 0.06 -1.60 -22.91
CA ILE A 221 0.57 -2.43 -24.01
C ILE A 221 0.32 -1.74 -25.36
N VAL A 222 -0.90 -1.24 -25.61
CA VAL A 222 -1.25 -0.54 -26.85
C VAL A 222 -0.40 0.72 -27.02
N LEU A 223 -0.26 1.54 -25.97
CA LEU A 223 0.52 2.77 -26.06
C LEU A 223 2.01 2.53 -26.25
N HIS A 224 2.60 1.50 -25.63
CA HIS A 224 4.04 1.28 -25.75
C HIS A 224 4.43 0.49 -27.01
N ARG A 225 3.62 -0.50 -27.42
CA ARG A 225 3.98 -1.42 -28.52
C ARG A 225 3.43 -1.00 -29.87
N THR A 226 2.17 -0.59 -29.93
CA THR A 226 1.46 -0.43 -31.22
C THR A 226 1.30 1.03 -31.62
N CYS A 227 0.96 1.88 -30.66
CA CYS A 227 0.72 3.31 -30.85
C CYS A 227 1.88 4.19 -30.34
N GLY A 228 3.02 3.60 -29.98
CA GLY A 228 4.17 4.30 -29.40
C GLY A 228 4.71 5.50 -30.19
N PRO A 229 4.97 5.38 -31.51
CA PRO A 229 5.43 6.53 -32.30
C PRO A 229 4.37 7.64 -32.37
N ASP A 230 3.10 7.27 -32.58
CA ASP A 230 1.99 8.23 -32.67
C ASP A 230 1.75 8.96 -31.34
N PHE A 231 1.81 8.24 -30.22
CA PHE A 231 1.65 8.82 -28.89
C PHE A 231 2.76 9.83 -28.59
N ARG A 232 4.01 9.54 -28.97
CA ARG A 232 5.12 10.49 -28.81
C ARG A 232 4.99 11.71 -29.72
N ALA A 233 4.46 11.55 -30.92
CA ALA A 233 4.29 12.64 -31.87
C ALA A 233 3.14 13.59 -31.48
N PHE A 234 2.00 13.05 -31.01
CA PHE A 234 0.77 13.81 -30.82
C PHE A 234 0.31 13.96 -29.37
N CYS A 235 0.75 13.08 -28.47
CA CYS A 235 0.21 12.98 -27.10
C CYS A 235 1.29 12.98 -26.00
N ARG A 236 2.52 13.43 -26.28
CA ARG A 236 3.66 13.34 -25.32
C ARG A 236 3.44 14.01 -23.96
N SER A 237 2.55 15.00 -23.87
CA SER A 237 2.23 15.72 -22.64
C SER A 237 1.11 15.07 -21.84
N VAL A 238 0.49 14.00 -22.36
CA VAL A 238 -0.64 13.34 -21.70
C VAL A 238 -0.12 12.33 -20.69
N PRO A 239 -0.45 12.48 -19.39
CA PRO A 239 -0.02 11.53 -18.39
C PRO A 239 -0.71 10.18 -18.60
N LEU A 240 0.07 9.10 -18.58
CA LEU A 240 -0.41 7.73 -18.79
C LEU A 240 -1.34 7.25 -17.66
N GLY A 241 -2.30 6.39 -18.02
CA GLY A 241 -3.21 5.71 -17.10
C GLY A 241 -4.61 6.33 -17.01
N GLY A 242 -5.61 5.49 -16.76
CA GLY A 242 -7.01 5.90 -16.65
C GLY A 242 -7.66 6.27 -17.99
N GLY A 243 -7.16 5.72 -19.11
CA GLY A 243 -7.72 5.91 -20.44
C GLY A 243 -7.33 7.22 -21.14
N ARG A 244 -6.56 8.10 -20.47
CA ARG A 244 -6.21 9.42 -21.00
C ARG A 244 -5.35 9.34 -22.26
N GLY A 245 -4.45 8.35 -22.31
CA GLY A 245 -3.58 8.17 -23.45
C GLY A 245 -4.35 7.74 -24.70
N ILE A 246 -5.26 6.78 -24.52
CA ILE A 246 -6.18 6.30 -25.57
C ILE A 246 -7.14 7.40 -26.00
N ALA A 247 -7.66 8.21 -25.08
CA ALA A 247 -8.52 9.35 -25.41
C ALA A 247 -7.80 10.39 -26.27
N CYS A 248 -6.55 10.72 -25.94
CA CYS A 248 -5.75 11.64 -26.76
C CYS A 248 -5.50 11.08 -28.17
N LEU A 249 -5.17 9.80 -28.29
CA LEU A 249 -4.99 9.15 -29.58
C LEU A 249 -6.30 9.17 -30.38
N ARG A 250 -7.44 8.86 -29.76
CA ARG A 250 -8.76 8.92 -30.41
C ARG A 250 -9.10 10.31 -30.96
N ASN A 251 -8.75 11.36 -30.23
CA ASN A 251 -8.93 12.74 -30.70
C ASN A 251 -8.04 13.10 -31.90
N ASN A 252 -6.95 12.35 -32.12
CA ASN A 252 -6.01 12.53 -33.22
C ASN A 252 -6.12 11.44 -34.29
N MET A 253 -7.20 10.64 -34.32
CA MET A 253 -7.35 9.44 -35.18
C MET A 253 -6.84 9.63 -36.61
N GLN A 254 -7.22 10.72 -37.27
CA GLN A 254 -6.85 10.98 -38.68
C GLN A 254 -5.35 11.21 -38.90
N ARG A 255 -4.58 11.54 -37.85
CA ARG A 255 -3.15 11.84 -37.91
C ARG A 255 -2.27 10.67 -37.45
N LEU A 256 -2.88 9.62 -36.89
CA LEU A 256 -2.17 8.43 -36.42
C LEU A 256 -1.78 7.52 -37.58
N SER A 257 -0.81 6.65 -37.34
CA SER A 257 -0.48 5.55 -38.23
C SER A 257 -1.67 4.61 -38.46
N PRO A 258 -1.79 3.99 -39.65
CA PRO A 258 -2.89 3.08 -39.97
C PRO A 258 -2.93 1.85 -39.05
N VAL A 259 -1.77 1.46 -38.50
CA VAL A 259 -1.67 0.37 -37.52
C VAL A 259 -2.32 0.77 -36.19
N CYS A 260 -2.01 1.96 -35.68
CA CYS A 260 -2.61 2.46 -34.44
C CYS A 260 -4.12 2.74 -34.60
N GLN A 261 -4.54 3.29 -35.75
CA GLN A 261 -5.96 3.49 -36.06
C GLN A 261 -6.76 2.19 -35.97
N ARG A 262 -6.27 1.12 -36.62
CA ARG A 262 -6.94 -0.19 -36.63
C ARG A 262 -7.13 -0.72 -35.22
N VAL A 263 -6.11 -0.64 -34.36
CA VAL A 263 -6.23 -1.09 -32.97
C VAL A 263 -7.24 -0.26 -32.18
N LEU A 264 -7.26 1.06 -32.37
CA LEU A 264 -8.19 1.95 -31.66
C LEU A 264 -9.65 1.78 -32.08
N THR A 265 -9.91 1.33 -33.31
CA THR A 265 -11.25 1.08 -33.86
C THR A 265 -11.73 -0.35 -33.68
N SER A 266 -10.84 -1.32 -33.86
CA SER A 266 -11.18 -2.75 -33.93
C SER A 266 -10.84 -3.51 -32.64
N GLY A 267 -10.04 -2.91 -31.75
CA GLY A 267 -9.49 -3.58 -30.58
C GLY A 267 -8.16 -4.26 -30.90
N LEU A 268 -7.56 -4.87 -29.86
CA LEU A 268 -6.38 -5.74 -29.98
C LEU A 268 -6.74 -7.09 -30.58
#